data_AF-X0RV94-F1
#
_entry.id   AF-X0RV94-F1
#
_cell.length_a   1.000
_cell.length_b   1.000
_cell.length_c   1.000
_cell.angle_alpha   90.00
_cell.angle_beta   90.00
_cell.angle_gamma   90.00
#
_symmetry.space_group_name_H-M   'P 1'
#
loop_
_entity.id
_entity.type
_entity.pdbx_description
1 polymer ?
#
loop_
_entity_poly.entity_id
_entity_poly.type
_entity_poly.pdbx_seq_one_letter_code
_entity_poly.pdbx_strand_id
1 'polypeptide(L)'
;PKDDFKEKHPHYRSFFVDPNPPLKAPLKTRPKLDWRKLLSTYEEKKGHPLKEVNTKNPATKVPKGSICKICGAPYRYLYFNDGKKRTQLKCKVCSSLSQVHPRYRSKAKYFCYYCGHSLYLWKKRRDVFIYKCDNDKCPHFLKNKAKLNFRERILAKIKSSQFKLRYQYREYHFTEEELKHSTPEEKDSSSLFKIYNSLNTLCLALTFHISLGISARKTAFILGNVFKLPISYQTVLNYTEMAAPYCHRFNLANKGEVDDIQAGDETYIKIRGEHNYVFFFISSKSRKITAYHVDGTRATLPAVIAMNEAIRTAKPGQEVVLVSDGNPSYPAGIHFINQSHEPNLTHKKVIGLQNLDSESEEFRPFKELIERLNRTYKFHT
;
A
#
# COMPACT_ATOMS: atom_id res chain seq x y z
N PRO A 1 19.40 -20.26 24.78
CA PRO A 1 18.17 -19.53 25.19
C PRO A 1 17.42 -18.99 23.96
N LYS A 2 16.17 -19.40 23.75
CA LYS A 2 15.33 -18.74 22.73
C LYS A 2 15.11 -17.29 23.20
N ASP A 3 15.38 -16.34 22.31
CA ASP A 3 15.18 -14.92 22.57
C ASP A 3 13.67 -14.64 22.67
N ASP A 4 13.16 -14.50 23.90
CA ASP A 4 11.76 -14.21 24.20
C ASP A 4 11.42 -12.71 24.08
N PHE A 5 12.34 -11.91 23.54
CA PHE A 5 12.17 -10.47 23.43
C PHE A 5 10.93 -10.07 22.63
N LYS A 6 10.63 -10.79 21.54
CA LYS A 6 9.45 -10.51 20.69
C LYS A 6 8.14 -10.82 21.41
N GLU A 7 8.09 -11.88 22.21
CA GLU A 7 6.94 -12.24 23.03
C GLU A 7 6.69 -11.18 24.13
N LYS A 8 7.78 -10.66 24.71
CA LYS A 8 7.72 -9.59 25.72
C LYS A 8 7.41 -8.20 25.13
N HIS A 9 7.67 -7.99 23.85
CA HIS A 9 7.51 -6.70 23.14
C HIS A 9 6.83 -6.86 21.77
N PRO A 10 5.56 -7.30 21.72
CA PRO A 10 4.87 -7.64 20.48
C PRO A 10 4.73 -6.45 19.50
N HIS A 11 4.76 -5.22 19.98
CA HIS A 11 4.64 -4.00 19.17
C HIS A 11 6.00 -3.38 18.80
N TYR A 12 7.12 -3.93 19.27
CA TYR A 12 8.44 -3.42 18.96
C TYR A 12 8.83 -3.75 17.51
N ARG A 13 9.28 -2.74 16.75
CA ARG A 13 9.65 -2.88 15.32
C ARG A 13 8.56 -3.48 14.44
N SER A 14 7.30 -3.42 14.89
CA SER A 14 6.16 -3.82 14.08
C SER A 14 5.98 -2.81 12.94
N PHE A 15 6.17 -3.28 11.71
CA PHE A 15 5.91 -2.47 10.52
C PHE A 15 4.45 -2.62 10.13
N PHE A 16 3.79 -1.48 9.93
CA PHE A 16 2.40 -1.42 9.49
C PHE A 16 2.25 -0.30 8.47
N VAL A 17 1.48 -0.57 7.41
CA VAL A 17 0.98 0.43 6.46
C VAL A 17 -0.50 0.57 6.74
N ASP A 18 -0.93 1.81 6.95
CA ASP A 18 -2.33 2.09 7.27
C ASP A 18 -3.18 2.01 6.01
N PRO A 19 -4.23 1.16 5.96
CA PRO A 19 -5.02 0.91 4.75
C PRO A 19 -5.82 2.14 4.28
N ASN A 20 -5.95 3.17 5.10
CA ASN A 20 -6.69 4.37 4.74
C ASN A 20 -5.78 5.43 4.11
N PRO A 21 -6.06 5.87 2.86
CA PRO A 21 -5.33 6.96 2.25
C PRO A 21 -5.57 8.28 3.02
N PRO A 22 -4.63 9.25 2.91
CA PRO A 22 -4.80 10.54 3.55
C PRO A 22 -5.93 11.32 2.88
N LEU A 23 -6.50 12.25 3.63
CA LEU A 23 -7.49 13.16 3.07
C LEU A 23 -6.76 14.22 2.24
N LYS A 24 -7.30 14.54 1.06
CA LYS A 24 -6.82 15.64 0.21
C LYS A 24 -7.30 17.02 0.70
N ALA A 25 -8.27 17.04 1.61
CA ALA A 25 -8.81 18.24 2.24
C ALA A 25 -9.00 18.01 3.74
N PRO A 26 -8.94 19.06 4.58
CA PRO A 26 -9.19 18.89 6.00
C PRO A 26 -10.65 18.46 6.23
N LEU A 27 -10.87 17.61 7.23
CA LEU A 27 -12.23 17.31 7.71
C LEU A 27 -12.93 18.64 8.03
N LYS A 28 -14.11 18.86 7.44
CA LYS A 28 -14.96 20.01 7.78
C LYS A 28 -15.48 19.81 9.20
N THR A 29 -14.67 20.15 10.20
CA THR A 29 -14.96 19.89 11.62
C THR A 29 -15.82 20.97 12.27
N ARG A 30 -16.18 22.03 11.55
CA ARG A 30 -17.00 23.09 12.15
C ARG A 30 -18.46 22.84 11.79
N PRO A 31 -19.32 22.45 12.76
CA PRO A 31 -20.75 22.48 12.53
C PRO A 31 -21.13 23.90 12.13
N LYS A 32 -21.85 24.06 11.02
CA LYS A 32 -22.53 25.31 10.72
C LYS A 32 -23.65 25.44 11.74
N LEU A 33 -23.40 26.21 12.79
CA LEU A 33 -24.45 26.58 13.73
C LEU A 33 -25.38 27.59 13.06
N ASP A 34 -26.59 27.73 13.56
CA ASP A 34 -27.51 28.79 13.14
C ASP A 34 -27.63 29.82 14.25
N TRP A 35 -27.17 31.05 13.98
CA TRP A 35 -27.22 32.14 14.94
C TRP A 35 -28.64 32.45 15.40
N ARG A 36 -29.67 32.24 14.56
CA ARG A 36 -31.07 32.49 14.95
C ARG A 36 -31.52 31.50 16.01
N LYS A 37 -31.21 30.22 15.84
CA LYS A 37 -31.48 29.18 16.83
C LYS A 37 -30.74 29.44 18.14
N LEU A 38 -29.46 29.83 18.04
CA LEU A 38 -28.66 30.16 19.23
C LEU A 38 -29.20 31.37 20.00
N LEU A 39 -29.79 32.36 19.32
CA LEU A 39 -30.47 33.48 19.99
C LEU A 39 -31.75 33.04 20.70
N SER A 40 -32.61 32.24 20.05
CA SER A 40 -33.82 31.68 20.66
C SER A 40 -33.48 30.91 21.95
N THR A 41 -32.52 29.98 21.86
CA THR A 41 -32.08 29.18 23.01
C THR A 41 -31.46 30.03 24.12
N TYR A 42 -30.82 31.15 23.79
CA TYR A 42 -30.29 32.08 24.79
C TYR A 42 -31.43 32.80 25.53
N GLU A 43 -32.41 33.30 24.79
CA GLU A 43 -33.57 34.02 25.33
C GLU A 43 -34.43 33.13 26.23
N GLU A 44 -34.73 31.91 25.79
CA GLU A 44 -35.42 30.88 26.59
C GLU A 44 -34.70 30.60 27.92
N LYS A 45 -33.37 30.57 27.91
CA LYS A 45 -32.56 30.26 29.11
C LYS A 45 -32.33 31.45 30.04
N LYS A 46 -32.33 32.68 29.53
CA LYS A 46 -31.95 33.89 30.29
C LYS A 46 -33.11 34.84 30.53
N GLY A 47 -34.27 34.59 29.93
CA GLY A 47 -35.47 35.41 30.08
C GLY A 47 -35.38 36.78 29.40
N HIS A 48 -34.36 37.00 28.56
CA HIS A 48 -34.19 38.25 27.83
C HIS A 48 -33.38 38.05 26.54
N PRO A 49 -33.57 38.90 25.50
CA PRO A 49 -32.83 38.78 24.25
C PRO A 49 -31.35 39.13 24.42
N LEU A 50 -30.48 38.48 23.64
CA LEU A 50 -29.06 38.84 23.59
C LEU A 50 -28.87 40.15 22.82
N LYS A 51 -28.49 41.21 23.53
CA LYS A 51 -28.24 42.53 22.92
C LYS A 51 -27.10 42.48 21.91
N GLU A 52 -27.17 43.32 20.89
CA GLU A 52 -26.08 43.55 19.93
C GLU A 52 -24.79 44.03 20.64
N VAL A 53 -23.66 44.01 19.93
CA VAL A 53 -22.41 44.55 20.44
C VAL A 53 -22.51 46.08 20.45
N ASN A 54 -22.51 46.68 21.64
CA ASN A 54 -22.39 48.12 21.78
C ASN A 54 -20.92 48.55 21.62
N THR A 55 -20.58 49.18 20.50
CA THR A 55 -19.23 49.67 20.20
C THR A 55 -19.10 51.14 20.59
N LYS A 56 -18.41 51.43 21.70
CA LYS A 56 -18.20 52.80 22.20
C LYS A 56 -17.33 53.67 21.28
N ASN A 57 -16.40 53.05 20.55
CA ASN A 57 -15.50 53.75 19.61
C ASN A 57 -15.91 53.42 18.16
N PRO A 58 -16.31 54.41 17.34
CA PRO A 58 -16.67 54.19 15.94
C PRO A 58 -15.55 53.53 15.12
N ALA A 59 -14.30 53.81 15.44
CA ALA A 59 -13.14 53.27 14.74
C ALA A 59 -12.92 51.76 14.99
N THR A 60 -13.56 51.18 16.01
CA THR A 60 -13.48 49.73 16.31
C THR A 60 -14.72 48.96 15.87
N LYS A 61 -15.59 49.58 15.07
CA LYS A 61 -16.79 48.93 14.53
C LYS A 61 -16.40 47.91 13.45
N VAL A 62 -16.96 46.70 13.56
CA VAL A 62 -16.75 45.65 12.57
C VAL A 62 -17.45 46.05 11.26
N PRO A 63 -16.82 45.89 10.08
CA PRO A 63 -17.41 46.26 8.79
C PRO A 63 -18.76 45.58 8.54
N LYS A 64 -19.74 46.33 7.97
CA LYS A 64 -21.13 45.89 7.79
C LYS A 64 -21.33 44.59 6.98
N GLY A 65 -20.37 44.21 6.14
CA GLY A 65 -20.41 42.94 5.39
C GLY A 65 -19.88 41.71 6.15
N SER A 66 -19.43 41.87 7.40
CA SER A 66 -18.78 40.78 8.14
C SER A 66 -19.81 39.79 8.69
N ILE A 67 -19.53 38.50 8.54
CA ILE A 67 -20.35 37.41 9.08
C ILE A 67 -19.51 36.42 9.89
N CYS A 68 -20.10 35.83 10.92
CA CYS A 68 -19.46 34.75 11.66
C CYS A 68 -19.33 33.51 10.76
N LYS A 69 -18.10 33.03 10.56
CA LYS A 69 -17.83 31.82 9.75
C LYS A 69 -18.32 30.50 10.38
N ILE A 70 -18.79 30.51 11.63
CA ILE A 70 -19.31 29.33 12.32
C ILE A 70 -20.85 29.33 12.37
N CYS A 71 -21.45 30.40 12.90
CA CYS A 71 -22.91 30.47 13.10
C CYS A 71 -23.67 31.35 12.10
N GLY A 72 -22.98 32.08 11.23
CA GLY A 72 -23.62 33.03 10.29
C GLY A 72 -24.09 34.34 10.92
N ALA A 73 -23.83 34.60 12.21
CA ALA A 73 -24.23 35.85 12.86
C ALA A 73 -23.67 37.09 12.12
N PRO A 74 -24.49 38.14 11.90
CA PRO A 74 -24.07 39.36 11.20
C PRO A 74 -23.15 40.24 12.05
N TYR A 75 -22.50 41.22 11.39
CA TYR A 75 -21.48 42.12 11.97
C TYR A 75 -21.87 42.76 13.31
N ARG A 76 -23.16 43.05 13.52
CA ARG A 76 -23.73 43.60 14.78
C ARG A 76 -23.49 42.74 16.02
N TYR A 77 -23.23 41.45 15.85
CA TYR A 77 -22.87 40.54 16.95
C TYR A 77 -21.37 40.19 16.98
N LEU A 78 -20.54 40.85 16.17
CA LEU A 78 -19.10 40.62 16.10
C LEU A 78 -18.36 41.79 16.72
N TYR A 79 -17.22 41.51 17.35
CA TYR A 79 -16.33 42.54 17.89
C TYR A 79 -14.87 42.12 17.79
N PHE A 80 -13.96 43.10 17.74
CA PHE A 80 -12.52 42.81 17.78
C PHE A 80 -12.11 42.37 19.19
N ASN A 81 -11.53 41.18 19.29
CA ASN A 81 -11.13 40.58 20.56
C ASN A 81 -9.80 41.14 21.10
N ASP A 82 -8.95 41.67 20.21
CA ASP A 82 -7.59 42.12 20.50
C ASP A 82 -7.42 43.65 20.45
N GLY A 83 -8.51 44.39 20.65
CA GLY A 83 -8.50 45.85 20.85
C GLY A 83 -7.91 46.61 19.67
N LYS A 84 -6.79 47.33 19.90
CA LYS A 84 -6.11 48.15 18.87
C LYS A 84 -5.52 47.33 17.72
N LYS A 85 -5.14 46.06 17.97
CA LYS A 85 -4.49 45.20 16.96
C LYS A 85 -5.47 44.77 15.85
N ARG A 86 -6.76 44.63 16.18
CA ARG A 86 -7.86 44.33 15.25
C ARG A 86 -7.59 43.14 14.32
N THR A 87 -6.81 42.16 14.79
CA THR A 87 -6.47 40.96 14.00
C THR A 87 -7.46 39.83 14.24
N GLN A 88 -8.23 39.87 15.34
CA GLN A 88 -9.14 38.81 15.75
C GLN A 88 -10.56 39.30 15.98
N LEU A 89 -11.53 38.67 15.34
CA LEU A 89 -12.97 38.85 15.58
C LEU A 89 -13.48 37.75 16.51
N LYS A 90 -14.30 38.14 17.48
CA LYS A 90 -15.07 37.23 18.35
C LYS A 90 -16.56 37.43 18.10
N CYS A 91 -17.29 36.32 17.99
CA CYS A 91 -18.74 36.33 17.86
C CYS A 91 -19.39 36.30 19.24
N LYS A 92 -20.28 37.25 19.54
CA LYS A 92 -21.03 37.31 20.80
C LYS A 92 -22.08 36.18 20.91
N VAL A 93 -22.60 35.69 19.79
CA VAL A 93 -23.64 34.63 19.76
C VAL A 93 -23.05 33.25 20.05
N CYS A 94 -22.02 32.83 19.33
CA CYS A 94 -21.43 31.48 19.46
C CYS A 94 -20.06 31.46 20.13
N SER A 95 -19.57 32.61 20.63
CA SER A 95 -18.24 32.77 21.24
C SER A 95 -17.04 32.41 20.34
N SER A 96 -17.27 32.12 19.05
CA SER A 96 -16.21 31.70 18.12
C SER A 96 -15.21 32.81 17.85
N LEU A 97 -13.93 32.45 17.79
CA LEU A 97 -12.83 33.32 17.37
C LEU A 97 -12.46 33.08 15.90
N SER A 98 -12.22 34.17 15.16
CA SER A 98 -11.76 34.15 13.76
C SER A 98 -10.74 35.24 13.51
N GLN A 99 -9.72 34.96 12.69
CA GLN A 99 -8.75 35.97 12.25
C GLN A 99 -9.34 36.80 11.11
N VAL A 100 -9.10 38.12 11.12
CA VAL A 100 -9.53 39.05 10.05
C VAL A 100 -8.76 38.77 8.77
N HIS A 101 -7.44 38.65 8.89
CA HIS A 101 -6.55 38.14 7.87
C HIS A 101 -6.02 36.78 8.34
N PRO A 102 -6.68 35.67 7.96
CA PRO A 102 -6.14 34.35 8.26
C PRO A 102 -4.74 34.28 7.66
N ARG A 103 -3.70 34.03 8.48
CA ARG A 103 -2.43 33.56 7.94
C ARG A 103 -2.78 32.34 7.09
N TYR A 104 -2.40 32.36 5.81
CA TYR A 104 -2.49 31.18 4.95
C TYR A 104 -1.78 30.05 5.70
N ARG A 105 -2.55 29.13 6.29
CA ARG A 105 -1.98 27.86 6.73
C ARG A 105 -1.36 27.27 5.48
N SER A 106 -0.11 26.82 5.56
CA SER A 106 0.53 26.14 4.43
C SER A 106 -0.48 25.16 3.86
N LYS A 107 -0.63 25.17 2.53
CA LYS A 107 -1.53 24.23 1.84
C LYS A 107 -0.93 22.84 2.03
N ALA A 108 -1.20 22.22 3.16
CA ALA A 108 -0.78 20.87 3.43
C ALA A 108 -1.35 19.99 2.31
N LYS A 109 -0.48 19.27 1.61
CA LYS A 109 -0.88 18.37 0.52
C LYS A 109 -1.82 17.28 1.01
N TYR A 110 -1.59 16.83 2.25
CA TYR A 110 -2.29 15.71 2.87
C TYR A 110 -2.72 16.03 4.30
N PHE A 111 -3.85 15.46 4.70
CA PHE A 111 -4.39 15.52 6.05
C PHE A 111 -4.59 14.10 6.60
N CYS A 112 -4.41 13.95 7.91
CA CYS A 112 -4.57 12.67 8.60
C CYS A 112 -6.01 12.18 8.47
N TYR A 113 -6.18 10.94 8.01
CA TYR A 113 -7.49 10.28 7.89
C TYR A 113 -8.29 10.33 9.20
N TYR A 114 -7.64 10.04 10.34
CA TYR A 114 -8.31 9.90 11.64
C TYR A 114 -8.62 11.19 12.39
N CYS A 115 -7.94 12.31 12.08
CA CYS A 115 -8.12 13.55 12.84
C CYS A 115 -8.21 14.81 11.99
N GLY A 116 -8.04 14.71 10.67
CA GLY A 116 -8.05 15.84 9.75
C GLY A 116 -6.90 16.84 9.95
N HIS A 117 -5.92 16.54 10.81
CA HIS A 117 -4.75 17.39 11.02
C HIS A 117 -3.82 17.34 9.82
N SER A 118 -3.20 18.45 9.46
CA SER A 118 -2.22 18.51 8.36
C SER A 118 -1.07 17.54 8.61
N LEU A 119 -0.70 16.77 7.59
CA LEU A 119 0.50 15.96 7.66
C LEU A 119 1.71 16.79 7.27
N TYR A 120 2.84 16.54 7.92
CA TYR A 120 4.13 17.11 7.54
C TYR A 120 4.97 16.05 6.81
N LEU A 121 5.86 16.50 5.90
CA LEU A 121 6.83 15.63 5.26
C LEU A 121 7.89 15.23 6.30
N TRP A 122 7.90 13.95 6.67
CA TRP A 122 8.81 13.42 7.69
C TRP A 122 10.11 12.89 7.10
N LYS A 123 10.04 12.18 5.97
CA LYS A 123 11.22 11.65 5.28
C LYS A 123 11.09 11.79 3.79
N LYS A 124 12.20 12.18 3.16
CA LYS A 124 12.38 12.16 1.71
C LYS A 124 13.37 11.07 1.35
N ARG A 125 12.96 10.12 0.53
CA ARG A 125 13.82 9.11 -0.09
C ARG A 125 13.76 9.27 -1.60
N ARG A 126 14.57 8.49 -2.33
CA ARG A 126 14.61 8.51 -3.80
C ARG A 126 13.23 8.17 -4.39
N ASP A 127 12.63 7.11 -3.89
CA ASP A 127 11.42 6.47 -4.41
C ASP A 127 10.14 6.84 -3.65
N VAL A 128 10.27 7.38 -2.42
CA VAL A 128 9.12 7.58 -1.52
C VAL A 128 9.25 8.83 -0.65
N PHE A 129 8.15 9.59 -0.57
CA PHE A 129 7.95 10.64 0.43
C PHE A 129 7.05 10.13 1.54
N ILE A 130 7.52 10.24 2.79
CA ILE A 130 6.78 9.75 3.96
C ILE A 130 6.23 10.96 4.72
N TYR A 131 4.91 11.07 4.73
CA TYR A 131 4.17 12.05 5.50
C TYR A 131 3.74 11.47 6.84
N LYS A 132 3.70 12.28 7.89
CA LYS A 132 3.38 11.84 9.25
C LYS A 132 2.45 12.81 9.95
N CYS A 133 1.55 12.28 10.77
CA CYS A 133 0.72 13.07 11.67
C CYS A 133 1.48 13.33 12.97
N ASP A 134 1.66 14.59 13.33
CA ASP A 134 2.27 15.08 14.59
C ASP A 134 1.26 15.38 15.70
N ASN A 135 -0.05 15.37 15.41
CA ASN A 135 -1.08 15.67 16.41
C ASN A 135 -1.11 14.65 17.56
N ASP A 136 -0.75 15.08 18.77
CA ASP A 136 -0.79 14.27 20.00
C ASP A 136 -2.19 13.91 20.47
N LYS A 137 -3.21 14.63 19.99
CA LYS A 137 -4.62 14.35 20.25
C LYS A 137 -5.26 13.46 19.18
N CYS A 138 -4.47 12.94 18.23
CA CYS A 138 -4.98 12.07 17.19
C CYS A 138 -5.51 10.75 17.79
N PRO A 139 -6.78 10.37 17.51
CA PRO A 139 -7.38 9.14 18.06
C PRO A 139 -6.55 7.89 17.73
N HIS A 140 -6.01 7.80 16.51
CA HIS A 140 -5.14 6.69 16.09
C HIS A 140 -3.86 6.60 16.94
N PHE A 141 -3.22 7.74 17.20
CA PHE A 141 -2.02 7.77 18.05
C PHE A 141 -2.33 7.35 19.49
N LEU A 142 -3.41 7.89 20.07
CA LEU A 142 -3.83 7.57 21.43
C LEU A 142 -4.19 6.07 21.56
N LYS A 143 -4.95 5.52 20.60
CA LYS A 143 -5.31 4.10 20.55
C LYS A 143 -4.07 3.21 20.50
N ASN A 144 -3.12 3.48 19.62
CA ASN A 144 -1.91 2.67 19.51
C ASN A 144 -0.99 2.82 20.72
N LYS A 145 -0.90 4.02 21.31
CA LYS A 145 -0.14 4.26 22.54
C LYS A 145 -0.73 3.47 23.72
N ALA A 146 -2.06 3.37 23.80
CA ALA A 146 -2.74 2.61 24.85
C ALA A 146 -2.44 1.10 24.78
N LYS A 147 -2.26 0.54 23.58
CA LYS A 147 -1.91 -0.89 23.35
C LYS A 147 -0.53 -1.30 23.87
N LEU A 148 0.38 -0.36 24.10
CA LEU A 148 1.72 -0.68 24.58
C LEU A 148 1.67 -1.21 26.02
N ASN A 149 2.36 -2.32 26.28
CA ASN A 149 2.52 -2.87 27.62
C ASN A 149 3.52 -2.04 28.46
N PHE A 150 3.65 -2.34 29.77
CA PHE A 150 4.53 -1.59 30.67
C PHE A 150 5.98 -1.50 30.19
N ARG A 151 6.55 -2.64 29.75
CA ARG A 151 7.94 -2.72 29.24
C ARG A 151 8.11 -1.91 27.97
N GLU A 152 7.16 -2.03 27.03
CA GLU A 152 7.14 -1.27 25.79
C GLU A 152 7.01 0.24 26.02
N ARG A 153 6.22 0.67 27.01
CA ARG A 153 6.09 2.09 27.37
C ARG A 153 7.41 2.68 27.87
N ILE A 154 8.17 1.92 28.67
CA ILE A 154 9.52 2.32 29.09
C ILE A 154 10.44 2.38 27.88
N LEU A 155 10.47 1.32 27.07
CA LEU A 155 11.33 1.25 25.89
C LEU A 155 11.01 2.33 24.85
N ALA A 156 9.74 2.70 24.69
CA ALA A 156 9.30 3.74 23.77
C ALA A 156 9.80 5.14 24.17
N LYS A 157 10.12 5.39 25.44
CA LYS A 157 10.77 6.65 25.85
C LYS A 157 12.20 6.76 25.32
N ILE A 158 12.91 5.62 25.26
CA ILE A 158 14.31 5.55 24.83
C ILE A 158 14.41 5.36 23.30
N LYS A 159 13.56 4.47 22.74
CA LYS A 159 13.59 4.02 21.33
C LYS A 159 12.25 4.29 20.64
N SER A 160 11.74 5.51 20.75
CA SER A 160 10.43 5.91 20.19
C SER A 160 10.26 5.62 18.70
N SER A 161 11.34 5.72 17.91
CA SER A 161 11.34 5.48 16.46
C SER A 161 11.02 4.04 16.06
N GLN A 162 11.19 3.09 16.99
CA GLN A 162 10.93 1.67 16.81
C GLN A 162 9.45 1.31 17.00
N PHE A 163 8.63 2.23 17.52
CA PHE A 163 7.20 2.05 17.71
C PHE A 163 6.43 2.93 16.70
N LYS A 164 5.70 2.29 15.78
CA LYS A 164 4.92 3.00 14.74
C LYS A 164 3.54 3.38 15.27
N LEU A 165 3.49 4.35 16.18
CA LEU A 165 2.23 4.73 16.84
C LEU A 165 1.38 5.71 16.03
N ARG A 166 2.02 6.55 15.22
CA ARG A 166 1.37 7.65 14.49
C ARG A 166 1.05 7.26 13.07
N TYR A 167 -0.06 7.79 12.57
CA TYR A 167 -0.45 7.69 11.17
C TYR A 167 0.67 8.21 10.27
N GLN A 168 1.00 7.41 9.25
CA GLN A 168 2.03 7.69 8.26
C GLN A 168 1.48 7.33 6.89
N TYR A 169 1.65 8.23 5.94
CA TYR A 169 1.34 8.00 4.54
C TYR A 169 2.62 7.96 3.72
N ARG A 170 2.71 7.00 2.79
CA ARG A 170 3.85 6.83 1.89
C ARG A 170 3.37 7.14 0.47
N GLU A 171 3.91 8.21 -0.08
CA GLU A 171 3.69 8.59 -1.46
C GLU A 171 4.88 8.07 -2.28
N TYR A 172 4.65 7.01 -3.07
CA TYR A 172 5.67 6.46 -3.97
C TYR A 172 5.66 7.21 -5.31
N HIS A 173 6.82 7.29 -5.94
CA HIS A 173 7.06 8.03 -7.18
C HIS A 173 7.66 7.14 -8.27
N PHE A 174 7.10 5.94 -8.45
CA PHE A 174 7.55 5.01 -9.48
C PHE A 174 7.17 5.52 -10.87
N THR A 175 8.09 5.43 -11.83
CA THR A 175 7.81 5.76 -13.24
C THR A 175 7.31 4.55 -14.01
N GLU A 176 6.69 4.77 -15.18
CA GLU A 176 6.22 3.65 -16.02
C GLU A 176 7.36 2.74 -16.48
N GLU A 177 8.56 3.30 -16.67
CA GLU A 177 9.76 2.53 -17.03
C GLU A 177 10.23 1.61 -15.90
N GLU A 178 10.08 2.04 -14.64
CA GLU A 178 10.39 1.22 -13.46
C GLU A 178 9.34 0.13 -13.24
N LEU A 179 8.10 0.32 -13.70
CA LEU A 179 6.98 -0.60 -13.49
C LEU A 179 6.93 -1.77 -14.49
N LYS A 180 8.04 -2.06 -15.18
CA LYS A 180 8.11 -3.11 -16.20
C LYS A 180 8.24 -4.50 -15.56
N HIS A 181 7.42 -5.42 -16.04
CA HIS A 181 7.53 -6.83 -15.67
C HIS A 181 8.85 -7.43 -16.18
N SER A 182 9.46 -8.31 -15.37
CA SER A 182 10.72 -8.97 -15.72
C SER A 182 10.52 -9.89 -16.92
N THR A 183 11.46 -9.84 -17.86
CA THR A 183 11.49 -10.68 -19.07
C THR A 183 12.80 -11.47 -19.14
N PRO A 184 12.81 -12.70 -19.66
CA PRO A 184 14.04 -13.37 -20.05
C PRO A 184 14.82 -12.54 -21.07
N GLU A 185 16.15 -12.58 -20.99
CA GLU A 185 17.04 -11.98 -21.99
C GLU A 185 16.95 -12.77 -23.31
N GLU A 186 16.69 -12.08 -24.42
CA GLU A 186 16.75 -12.67 -25.76
C GLU A 186 18.15 -12.44 -26.33
N LYS A 187 18.89 -13.52 -26.58
CA LYS A 187 20.24 -13.44 -27.18
C LYS A 187 20.14 -13.55 -28.70
N ASP A 188 20.51 -12.47 -29.40
CA ASP A 188 20.42 -12.34 -30.88
C ASP A 188 21.08 -13.49 -31.67
N SER A 189 22.12 -14.13 -31.13
CA SER A 189 22.85 -15.21 -31.80
C SER A 189 22.21 -16.60 -31.69
N SER A 190 21.13 -16.75 -30.90
CA SER A 190 20.59 -18.06 -30.48
C SER A 190 19.13 -18.26 -30.92
N SER A 191 18.84 -18.09 -32.20
CA SER A 191 17.51 -18.39 -32.73
C SER A 191 17.18 -19.87 -32.56
N LEU A 192 16.02 -20.16 -31.95
CA LEU A 192 15.47 -21.50 -31.78
C LEU A 192 15.34 -22.27 -33.11
N PHE A 193 15.26 -21.55 -34.24
CA PHE A 193 15.13 -22.13 -35.58
C PHE A 193 16.47 -22.45 -36.25
N LYS A 194 17.61 -22.11 -35.64
CA LYS A 194 18.97 -22.38 -36.16
C LYS A 194 19.70 -23.49 -35.41
N ILE A 195 18.97 -24.32 -34.66
CA ILE A 195 19.55 -25.43 -33.92
C ILE A 195 19.99 -26.55 -34.87
N TYR A 196 21.06 -27.26 -34.49
CA TYR A 196 21.57 -28.40 -35.27
C TYR A 196 20.64 -29.61 -35.21
N ASN A 197 20.07 -29.90 -34.03
CA ASN A 197 19.13 -31.01 -33.87
C ASN A 197 17.72 -30.61 -34.31
N SER A 198 16.87 -31.59 -34.56
CA SER A 198 15.46 -31.35 -34.90
C SER A 198 14.69 -30.63 -33.78
N LEU A 199 13.61 -29.92 -34.15
CA LEU A 199 12.66 -29.35 -33.18
C LEU A 199 12.03 -30.44 -32.29
N ASN A 200 11.86 -31.66 -32.80
CA ASN A 200 11.39 -32.80 -31.99
C ASN A 200 12.36 -33.12 -30.86
N THR A 201 13.68 -33.10 -31.13
CA THR A 201 14.71 -33.28 -30.10
C THR A 201 14.65 -32.18 -29.04
N LEU A 202 14.46 -30.93 -29.47
CA LEU A 202 14.27 -29.81 -28.55
C LEU A 202 13.01 -30.00 -27.69
N CYS A 203 11.88 -30.37 -28.29
CA CYS A 203 10.63 -30.61 -27.57
C CYS A 203 10.76 -31.73 -26.55
N LEU A 204 11.43 -32.84 -26.89
CA LEU A 204 11.71 -33.92 -25.94
C LEU A 204 12.59 -33.43 -24.78
N ALA A 205 13.64 -32.65 -25.07
CA ALA A 205 14.50 -32.08 -24.04
C ALA A 205 13.71 -31.17 -23.08
N LEU A 206 12.86 -30.28 -23.59
CA LEU A 206 12.00 -29.42 -22.78
C LEU A 206 10.94 -30.23 -21.99
N THR A 207 10.39 -31.29 -22.59
CA THR A 207 9.42 -32.16 -21.93
C THR A 207 10.03 -32.80 -20.69
N PHE A 208 11.19 -33.47 -20.83
CA PHE A 208 11.85 -34.10 -19.69
C PHE A 208 12.38 -33.07 -18.69
N HIS A 209 13.04 -32.01 -19.17
CA HIS A 209 13.69 -31.06 -18.27
C HIS A 209 12.69 -30.18 -17.51
N ILE A 210 11.73 -29.58 -18.23
CA ILE A 210 10.80 -28.60 -17.67
C ILE A 210 9.51 -29.27 -17.22
N SER A 211 8.83 -30.00 -18.10
CA SER A 211 7.49 -30.54 -17.79
C SER A 211 7.54 -31.68 -16.77
N LEU A 212 8.61 -32.49 -16.79
CA LEU A 212 8.80 -33.61 -15.87
C LEU A 212 9.82 -33.33 -14.76
N GLY A 213 10.45 -32.14 -14.74
CA GLY A 213 11.39 -31.74 -13.69
C GLY A 213 12.66 -32.57 -13.60
N ILE A 214 13.09 -33.20 -14.69
CA ILE A 214 14.30 -34.01 -14.71
C ILE A 214 15.52 -33.10 -14.88
N SER A 215 16.60 -33.33 -14.14
CA SER A 215 17.81 -32.52 -14.28
C SER A 215 18.39 -32.60 -15.70
N ALA A 216 19.01 -31.53 -16.20
CA ALA A 216 19.55 -31.49 -17.57
C ALA A 216 20.51 -32.65 -17.89
N ARG A 217 21.29 -33.12 -16.91
CA ARG A 217 22.17 -34.30 -17.06
C ARG A 217 21.38 -35.60 -17.23
N LYS A 218 20.33 -35.81 -16.44
CA LYS A 218 19.45 -36.98 -16.56
C LYS A 218 18.63 -36.91 -17.85
N THR A 219 18.17 -35.73 -18.26
CA THR A 219 17.51 -35.53 -19.56
C THR A 219 18.43 -35.91 -20.72
N ALA A 220 19.68 -35.42 -20.73
CA ALA A 220 20.67 -35.80 -21.74
C ALA A 220 20.94 -37.32 -21.74
N PHE A 221 21.04 -37.93 -20.55
CA PHE A 221 21.20 -39.38 -20.40
C PHE A 221 20.01 -40.15 -21.01
N ILE A 222 18.77 -39.74 -20.73
CA ILE A 222 17.56 -40.38 -21.28
C ILE A 222 17.54 -40.25 -22.80
N LEU A 223 17.78 -39.05 -23.34
CA LEU A 223 17.76 -38.80 -24.77
C LEU A 223 18.83 -39.63 -25.51
N GLY A 224 20.04 -39.71 -24.97
CA GLY A 224 21.11 -40.51 -25.57
C GLY A 224 20.84 -42.01 -25.50
N ASN A 225 20.39 -42.53 -24.36
CA ASN A 225 20.33 -43.98 -24.14
C ASN A 225 19.02 -44.62 -24.61
N VAL A 226 17.89 -43.95 -24.37
CA VAL A 226 16.54 -44.45 -24.69
C VAL A 226 16.14 -44.05 -26.10
N PHE A 227 16.30 -42.78 -26.45
CA PHE A 227 15.84 -42.23 -27.74
C PHE A 227 16.92 -42.26 -28.83
N LYS A 228 18.16 -42.68 -28.50
CA LYS A 228 19.33 -42.65 -29.40
C LYS A 228 19.59 -41.27 -30.02
N LEU A 229 19.32 -40.21 -29.24
CA LEU A 229 19.55 -38.81 -29.58
C LEU A 229 20.67 -38.25 -28.69
N PRO A 230 21.95 -38.43 -29.07
CA PRO A 230 23.07 -37.99 -28.23
C PRO A 230 23.14 -36.46 -28.20
N ILE A 231 22.75 -35.86 -27.08
CA ILE A 231 22.95 -34.44 -26.82
C ILE A 231 23.61 -34.23 -25.45
N SER A 232 24.37 -33.15 -25.31
CA SER A 232 24.98 -32.81 -24.03
C SER A 232 23.95 -32.19 -23.06
N TYR A 233 24.22 -32.24 -21.75
CA TYR A 233 23.40 -31.52 -20.78
C TYR A 233 23.44 -30.00 -21.02
N GLN A 234 24.55 -29.47 -21.55
CA GLN A 234 24.67 -28.06 -21.89
C GLN A 234 23.73 -27.70 -23.04
N THR A 235 23.56 -28.60 -24.02
CA THR A 235 22.60 -28.43 -25.10
C THR A 235 21.16 -28.35 -24.56
N VAL A 236 20.79 -29.17 -23.56
CA VAL A 236 19.49 -29.10 -22.89
C VAL A 236 19.27 -27.74 -22.22
N LEU A 237 20.28 -27.22 -21.51
CA LEU A 237 20.22 -25.90 -20.87
C LEU A 237 20.10 -24.78 -21.91
N ASN A 238 20.87 -24.85 -23.00
CA ASN A 238 20.80 -23.88 -24.09
C ASN A 238 19.40 -23.88 -24.72
N TYR A 239 18.79 -25.05 -24.97
CA TYR A 239 17.42 -25.12 -25.48
C TYR A 239 16.40 -24.47 -24.53
N THR A 240 16.60 -24.60 -23.23
CA THR A 240 15.74 -23.97 -22.22
C THR A 240 15.87 -22.45 -22.27
N GLU A 241 17.10 -21.94 -22.33
CA GLU A 241 17.37 -20.50 -22.46
C GLU A 241 16.80 -19.92 -23.76
N MET A 242 16.94 -20.64 -24.87
CA MET A 242 16.41 -20.25 -26.18
C MET A 242 14.88 -20.24 -26.22
N ALA A 243 14.21 -21.19 -25.55
CA ALA A 243 12.76 -21.28 -25.54
C ALA A 243 12.09 -20.26 -24.59
N ALA A 244 12.78 -19.84 -23.53
CA ALA A 244 12.20 -19.01 -22.47
C ALA A 244 11.57 -17.68 -22.98
N PRO A 245 12.22 -16.87 -23.86
CA PRO A 245 11.60 -15.66 -24.40
C PRO A 245 10.31 -15.94 -25.19
N TYR A 246 10.25 -17.04 -25.93
CA TYR A 246 9.06 -17.42 -26.70
C TYR A 246 7.90 -17.82 -25.78
N CYS A 247 8.17 -18.67 -24.78
CA CYS A 247 7.19 -19.04 -23.78
C CYS A 247 6.69 -17.82 -23.00
N HIS A 248 7.60 -16.91 -22.64
CA HIS A 248 7.24 -15.67 -21.94
C HIS A 248 6.31 -14.78 -22.78
N ARG A 249 6.67 -14.51 -24.04
CA ARG A 249 5.82 -13.74 -24.97
C ARG A 249 4.46 -14.40 -25.17
N PHE A 250 4.43 -15.71 -25.36
CA PHE A 250 3.20 -16.48 -25.51
C PHE A 250 2.31 -16.34 -24.28
N ASN A 251 2.87 -16.52 -23.07
CA ASN A 251 2.12 -16.40 -21.82
C ASN A 251 1.57 -14.99 -21.61
N LEU A 252 2.35 -13.95 -21.91
CA LEU A 252 1.90 -12.56 -21.77
C LEU A 252 0.76 -12.22 -22.74
N ALA A 253 0.89 -12.64 -24.00
CA ALA A 253 -0.10 -12.38 -25.04
C ALA A 253 -1.40 -13.15 -24.85
N ASN A 254 -1.33 -14.38 -24.33
CA ASN A 254 -2.47 -15.29 -24.17
C ASN A 254 -2.97 -15.35 -22.73
N LYS A 255 -2.63 -14.37 -21.90
CA LYS A 255 -3.13 -14.29 -20.54
C LYS A 255 -4.64 -14.04 -20.57
N GLY A 256 -5.41 -15.04 -20.14
CA GLY A 256 -6.87 -14.90 -20.00
C GLY A 256 -7.29 -14.06 -18.80
N GLU A 257 -8.60 -13.89 -18.64
CA GLU A 257 -9.24 -13.15 -17.54
C GLU A 257 -8.83 -13.69 -16.15
N VAL A 258 -8.64 -12.82 -15.17
CA VAL A 258 -8.29 -13.26 -13.79
C VAL A 258 -9.52 -13.43 -12.92
N ASP A 259 -9.37 -14.25 -11.87
CA ASP A 259 -10.40 -14.41 -10.84
C ASP A 259 -10.48 -13.19 -9.93
N ASP A 260 -11.63 -13.03 -9.26
CA ASP A 260 -11.86 -11.97 -8.25
C ASP A 260 -10.92 -12.08 -7.06
N ILE A 261 -10.47 -13.30 -6.72
CA ILE A 261 -9.53 -13.53 -5.62
C ILE A 261 -8.27 -14.18 -6.18
N GLN A 262 -7.12 -13.60 -5.87
CA GLN A 262 -5.82 -14.12 -6.23
C GLN A 262 -4.92 -14.22 -4.99
N ALA A 263 -4.13 -15.28 -4.92
CA ALA A 263 -3.11 -15.46 -3.89
C ALA A 263 -1.76 -15.01 -4.41
N GLY A 264 -0.96 -14.34 -3.59
CA GLY A 264 0.39 -13.90 -3.93
C GLY A 264 1.37 -14.12 -2.81
N ASP A 265 2.60 -14.50 -3.18
CA ASP A 265 3.71 -14.69 -2.27
C ASP A 265 5.02 -14.60 -3.06
N GLU A 266 6.09 -14.34 -2.34
CA GLU A 266 7.42 -14.20 -2.87
C GLU A 266 8.34 -15.22 -2.24
N THR A 267 9.17 -15.83 -3.08
CA THR A 267 10.16 -16.79 -2.61
C THR A 267 11.56 -16.44 -3.09
N TYR A 268 12.55 -16.78 -2.27
CA TYR A 268 13.95 -16.67 -2.64
C TYR A 268 14.32 -17.71 -3.71
N ILE A 269 15.18 -17.29 -4.63
CA ILE A 269 15.88 -18.11 -5.61
C ILE A 269 17.35 -17.71 -5.66
N LYS A 270 18.19 -18.56 -6.25
CA LYS A 270 19.59 -18.22 -6.55
C LYS A 270 19.80 -18.21 -8.05
N ILE A 271 20.24 -17.08 -8.59
CA ILE A 271 20.60 -16.94 -10.00
C ILE A 271 22.10 -16.68 -10.04
N ARG A 272 22.87 -17.58 -10.65
CA ARG A 272 24.34 -17.50 -10.75
C ARG A 272 25.04 -17.23 -9.40
N GLY A 273 24.49 -17.80 -8.31
CA GLY A 273 25.03 -17.64 -6.95
C GLY A 273 24.47 -16.45 -6.17
N GLU A 274 23.77 -15.52 -6.84
CA GLU A 274 23.20 -14.33 -6.20
C GLU A 274 21.75 -14.55 -5.75
N HIS A 275 21.44 -14.03 -4.57
CA HIS A 275 20.10 -14.08 -4.01
C HIS A 275 19.14 -13.15 -4.76
N ASN A 276 18.07 -13.74 -5.29
CA ASN A 276 16.99 -13.03 -5.95
C ASN A 276 15.65 -13.47 -5.37
N TYR A 277 14.59 -12.75 -5.69
CA TYR A 277 13.22 -13.06 -5.30
C TYR A 277 12.37 -13.24 -6.55
N VAL A 278 11.45 -14.20 -6.51
CA VAL A 278 10.36 -14.29 -7.47
C VAL A 278 9.04 -14.04 -6.75
N PHE A 279 8.24 -13.13 -7.30
CA PHE A 279 6.91 -12.77 -6.84
C PHE A 279 5.89 -13.46 -7.73
N PHE A 280 5.13 -14.40 -7.15
CA PHE A 280 4.08 -15.11 -7.85
C PHE A 280 2.71 -14.58 -7.45
N PHE A 281 1.79 -14.55 -8.41
CA PHE A 281 0.36 -14.47 -8.16
C PHE A 281 -0.35 -15.61 -8.88
N ILE A 282 -1.38 -16.16 -8.25
CA ILE A 282 -2.19 -17.25 -8.79
C ILE A 282 -3.68 -16.99 -8.54
N SER A 283 -4.47 -17.14 -9.59
CA SER A 283 -5.93 -17.06 -9.54
C SER A 283 -6.52 -18.23 -8.75
N SER A 284 -7.45 -17.94 -7.83
CA SER A 284 -7.88 -18.91 -6.82
C SER A 284 -8.78 -20.04 -7.33
N LYS A 285 -9.67 -19.76 -8.29
CA LYS A 285 -10.60 -20.73 -8.91
C LYS A 285 -9.95 -21.38 -10.12
N SER A 286 -9.43 -20.58 -11.04
CA SER A 286 -8.87 -21.05 -12.31
C SER A 286 -7.48 -21.68 -12.16
N ARG A 287 -6.81 -21.46 -11.02
CA ARG A 287 -5.43 -21.91 -10.72
C ARG A 287 -4.37 -21.41 -11.73
N LYS A 288 -4.69 -20.36 -12.50
CA LYS A 288 -3.76 -19.77 -13.47
C LYS A 288 -2.73 -18.95 -12.72
N ILE A 289 -1.44 -19.15 -13.04
CA ILE A 289 -0.38 -18.26 -12.58
C ILE A 289 -0.56 -16.94 -13.34
N THR A 290 -0.86 -15.87 -12.61
CA THR A 290 -1.18 -14.56 -13.17
C THR A 290 0.02 -13.61 -13.14
N ALA A 291 1.04 -13.84 -12.33
CA ALA A 291 2.30 -13.10 -12.39
C ALA A 291 3.48 -13.95 -11.92
N TYR A 292 4.67 -13.69 -12.46
CA TYR A 292 5.93 -14.31 -12.07
C TYR A 292 7.10 -13.32 -12.22
N HIS A 293 7.16 -12.31 -11.35
CA HIS A 293 8.18 -11.26 -11.46
C HIS A 293 9.45 -11.60 -10.69
N VAL A 294 10.63 -11.45 -11.30
CA VAL A 294 11.92 -11.65 -10.66
C VAL A 294 12.61 -10.32 -10.40
N ASP A 295 13.12 -10.13 -9.17
CA ASP A 295 13.90 -8.94 -8.79
C ASP A 295 14.96 -9.28 -7.72
N GLY A 296 16.02 -8.48 -7.64
CA GLY A 296 17.07 -8.63 -6.61
C GLY A 296 16.61 -8.20 -5.21
N THR A 297 15.45 -7.55 -5.07
CA THR A 297 14.96 -6.97 -3.83
C THR A 297 13.55 -7.45 -3.47
N ARG A 298 13.27 -7.48 -2.16
CA ARG A 298 11.93 -7.79 -1.61
C ARG A 298 11.09 -6.52 -1.35
N ALA A 299 11.39 -5.44 -2.06
CA ALA A 299 10.89 -4.09 -1.79
C ALA A 299 9.47 -3.84 -2.35
N THR A 300 8.95 -2.62 -2.17
CA THR A 300 7.62 -2.23 -2.67
C THR A 300 7.53 -2.24 -4.20
N LEU A 301 8.58 -1.78 -4.90
CA LEU A 301 8.55 -1.68 -6.37
C LEU A 301 8.31 -3.06 -7.04
N PRO A 302 9.08 -4.13 -6.74
CA PRO A 302 8.81 -5.45 -7.32
C PRO A 302 7.43 -6.00 -6.98
N ALA A 303 6.94 -5.75 -5.76
CA ALA A 303 5.59 -6.15 -5.38
C ALA A 303 4.52 -5.42 -6.22
N VAL A 304 4.69 -4.12 -6.48
CA VAL A 304 3.79 -3.35 -7.36
C VAL A 304 3.83 -3.91 -8.78
N ILE A 305 5.01 -4.19 -9.33
CA ILE A 305 5.16 -4.76 -10.68
C ILE A 305 4.42 -6.09 -10.77
N ALA A 306 4.60 -6.97 -9.78
CA ALA A 306 3.92 -8.26 -9.74
C ALA A 306 2.40 -8.13 -9.60
N MET A 307 1.91 -7.20 -8.76
CA MET A 307 0.48 -6.96 -8.60
C MET A 307 -0.15 -6.34 -9.85
N ASN A 308 0.51 -5.36 -10.48
CA ASN A 308 0.07 -4.78 -11.75
C ASN A 308 -0.06 -5.83 -12.84
N GLU A 309 0.94 -6.72 -12.96
CA GLU A 309 0.82 -7.86 -13.86
C GLU A 309 -0.37 -8.73 -13.43
N ALA A 310 -0.48 -9.13 -12.16
CA ALA A 310 -1.56 -10.00 -11.67
C ALA A 310 -2.98 -9.48 -11.98
N ILE A 311 -3.18 -8.17 -12.07
CA ILE A 311 -4.49 -7.56 -12.38
C ILE A 311 -4.64 -7.13 -13.86
N ARG A 312 -3.60 -7.29 -14.69
CA ARG A 312 -3.56 -6.76 -16.07
C ARG A 312 -4.75 -7.19 -16.94
N THR A 313 -5.32 -8.36 -16.69
CA THR A 313 -6.44 -8.94 -17.45
C THR A 313 -7.73 -9.02 -16.62
N ALA A 314 -7.83 -8.22 -15.55
CA ALA A 314 -9.08 -8.02 -14.83
C ALA A 314 -10.11 -7.27 -15.69
N LYS A 315 -11.38 -7.62 -15.54
CA LYS A 315 -12.47 -6.94 -16.26
C LYS A 315 -12.64 -5.51 -15.74
N PRO A 316 -13.09 -4.56 -16.59
CA PRO A 316 -13.53 -3.26 -16.12
C PRO A 316 -14.59 -3.41 -15.03
N GLY A 317 -14.40 -2.77 -13.87
CA GLY A 317 -15.33 -2.86 -12.75
C GLY A 317 -15.19 -4.10 -11.86
N GLN A 318 -14.24 -5.01 -12.15
CA GLN A 318 -14.02 -6.20 -11.33
C GLN A 318 -13.42 -5.84 -9.98
N GLU A 319 -14.04 -6.28 -8.89
CA GLU A 319 -13.50 -6.13 -7.55
C GLU A 319 -12.47 -7.23 -7.29
N VAL A 320 -11.18 -6.88 -7.39
CA VAL A 320 -10.09 -7.83 -7.17
C VAL A 320 -9.57 -7.77 -5.73
N VAL A 321 -9.47 -8.94 -5.11
CA VAL A 321 -8.90 -9.19 -3.79
C VAL A 321 -7.56 -9.90 -3.95
N LEU A 322 -6.49 -9.26 -3.49
CA LEU A 322 -5.15 -9.86 -3.43
C LEU A 322 -4.88 -10.33 -2.01
N VAL A 323 -4.63 -11.63 -1.87
CA VAL A 323 -4.31 -12.29 -0.59
C VAL A 323 -2.81 -12.56 -0.54
N SER A 324 -2.09 -12.01 0.44
CA SER A 324 -0.64 -12.28 0.58
C SER A 324 -0.16 -12.35 2.02
N ASP A 325 1.10 -12.72 2.22
CA ASP A 325 1.74 -12.76 3.54
C ASP A 325 1.90 -11.34 4.14
N GLY A 326 2.32 -11.28 5.40
CA GLY A 326 2.56 -10.05 6.14
C GLY A 326 3.73 -9.17 5.67
N ASN A 327 4.24 -9.34 4.44
CA ASN A 327 5.30 -8.48 3.94
C ASN A 327 4.76 -7.04 3.75
N PRO A 328 5.41 -6.03 4.38
CA PRO A 328 5.21 -4.61 4.14
C PRO A 328 5.06 -4.12 2.68
N SER A 329 5.69 -4.79 1.72
CA SER A 329 5.71 -4.37 0.31
C SER A 329 4.32 -4.43 -0.33
N TYR A 330 3.52 -5.45 -0.03
CA TYR A 330 2.18 -5.63 -0.59
C TYR A 330 1.21 -4.51 -0.21
N PRO A 331 0.92 -4.23 1.08
CA PRO A 331 -0.01 -3.15 1.41
C PRO A 331 0.51 -1.79 0.93
N ALA A 332 1.83 -1.56 0.95
CA ALA A 332 2.41 -0.35 0.37
C ALA A 332 2.16 -0.24 -1.15
N GLY A 333 2.25 -1.35 -1.88
CA GLY A 333 1.98 -1.37 -3.30
C GLY A 333 0.49 -1.25 -3.64
N ILE A 334 -0.40 -1.84 -2.86
CA ILE A 334 -1.86 -1.66 -2.98
C ILE A 334 -2.23 -0.19 -2.86
N HIS A 335 -1.62 0.54 -1.92
CA HIS A 335 -1.80 1.99 -1.81
C HIS A 335 -1.32 2.78 -3.02
N PHE A 336 -0.27 2.31 -3.68
CA PHE A 336 0.23 2.94 -4.89
C PHE A 336 -0.74 2.69 -6.05
N ILE A 337 -1.17 1.43 -6.24
CA ILE A 337 -2.07 1.03 -7.34
C ILE A 337 -3.45 1.70 -7.21
N ASN A 338 -4.03 1.73 -6.00
CA ASN A 338 -5.33 2.35 -5.73
C ASN A 338 -5.35 3.89 -5.88
N GLN A 339 -4.22 4.53 -6.22
CA GLN A 339 -4.24 5.96 -6.59
C GLN A 339 -4.77 6.20 -8.00
N SER A 340 -4.68 5.20 -8.88
CA SER A 340 -5.10 5.28 -10.29
C SER A 340 -6.02 4.14 -10.73
N HIS A 341 -6.13 3.05 -9.96
CA HIS A 341 -6.96 1.90 -10.30
C HIS A 341 -8.37 2.02 -9.71
N GLU A 342 -9.41 1.81 -10.54
CA GLU A 342 -10.81 1.75 -10.13
C GLU A 342 -11.49 0.46 -10.67
N PRO A 343 -12.22 -0.31 -9.84
CA PRO A 343 -12.42 -0.12 -8.40
C PRO A 343 -11.13 -0.38 -7.60
N ASN A 344 -11.06 0.15 -6.37
CA ASN A 344 -9.90 -0.06 -5.51
C ASN A 344 -9.67 -1.56 -5.25
N LEU A 345 -8.43 -2.00 -5.39
CA LEU A 345 -8.00 -3.33 -4.98
C LEU A 345 -8.17 -3.49 -3.48
N THR A 346 -8.66 -4.67 -3.08
CA THR A 346 -8.72 -5.06 -1.67
C THR A 346 -7.51 -5.93 -1.34
N HIS A 347 -6.85 -5.66 -0.21
CA HIS A 347 -5.76 -6.48 0.29
C HIS A 347 -6.19 -7.27 1.51
N LYS A 348 -5.91 -8.58 1.51
CA LYS A 348 -6.12 -9.48 2.63
C LYS A 348 -4.78 -10.08 3.04
N LYS A 349 -4.50 -10.04 4.34
CA LYS A 349 -3.19 -10.40 4.87
C LYS A 349 -3.31 -11.66 5.73
N VAL A 350 -2.57 -12.71 5.38
CA VAL A 350 -2.58 -13.98 6.12
C VAL A 350 -1.21 -14.23 6.74
N ILE A 351 -1.09 -13.97 8.05
CA ILE A 351 0.20 -14.03 8.76
C ILE A 351 0.46 -15.44 9.31
N GLY A 352 1.67 -15.94 9.09
CA GLY A 352 2.20 -17.12 9.79
C GLY A 352 1.47 -18.43 9.46
N LEU A 353 1.77 -19.47 10.25
CA LEU A 353 1.26 -20.83 10.08
C LEU A 353 -0.01 -21.12 10.90
N GLN A 354 -0.38 -20.23 11.83
CA GLN A 354 -1.50 -20.42 12.75
C GLN A 354 -2.60 -19.39 12.48
N ASN A 355 -3.86 -19.80 12.65
CA ASN A 355 -5.02 -18.92 12.64
C ASN A 355 -5.09 -18.13 13.94
N LEU A 356 -4.39 -17.00 13.96
CA LEU A 356 -4.36 -16.10 15.13
C LEU A 356 -5.47 -15.05 15.09
N ASP A 357 -6.17 -14.92 13.95
CA ASP A 357 -7.27 -13.99 13.73
C ASP A 357 -8.24 -14.55 12.67
N SER A 358 -9.48 -14.04 12.66
CA SER A 358 -10.57 -14.53 11.80
C SER A 358 -10.32 -14.29 10.31
N GLU A 359 -9.61 -13.22 9.95
CA GLU A 359 -9.25 -12.94 8.55
C GLU A 359 -8.20 -13.96 8.07
N SER A 360 -7.19 -14.24 8.90
CA SER A 360 -6.21 -15.30 8.60
C SER A 360 -6.88 -16.68 8.47
N GLU A 361 -7.92 -16.97 9.25
CA GLU A 361 -8.67 -18.22 9.17
C GLU A 361 -9.47 -18.35 7.86
N GLU A 362 -10.22 -17.31 7.49
CA GLU A 362 -11.02 -17.28 6.25
C GLU A 362 -10.13 -17.38 5.00
N PHE A 363 -9.01 -16.66 4.97
CA PHE A 363 -8.17 -16.55 3.78
C PHE A 363 -6.99 -17.55 3.75
N ARG A 364 -6.83 -18.43 4.74
CA ARG A 364 -5.74 -19.45 4.78
C ARG A 364 -5.67 -20.35 3.55
N PRO A 365 -6.78 -20.86 2.97
CA PRO A 365 -6.70 -21.73 1.81
C PRO A 365 -5.96 -21.10 0.61
N PHE A 366 -5.99 -19.77 0.47
CA PHE A 366 -5.25 -19.05 -0.56
C PHE A 366 -3.75 -18.99 -0.28
N LYS A 367 -3.35 -18.93 0.99
CA LYS A 367 -1.95 -19.04 1.38
C LYS A 367 -1.40 -20.43 1.06
N GLU A 368 -2.14 -21.48 1.40
CA GLU A 368 -1.73 -22.85 1.06
C GLU A 368 -1.60 -23.06 -0.45
N LEU A 369 -2.48 -22.44 -1.23
CA LEU A 369 -2.43 -22.48 -2.69
C LEU A 369 -1.10 -21.94 -3.22
N ILE A 370 -0.70 -20.73 -2.81
CA ILE A 370 0.54 -20.12 -3.30
C ILE A 370 1.79 -20.82 -2.74
N GLU A 371 1.74 -21.31 -1.50
CA GLU A 371 2.83 -22.10 -0.91
C GLU A 371 3.07 -23.42 -1.67
N ARG A 372 2.01 -24.08 -2.17
CA ARG A 372 2.13 -25.25 -3.04
C ARG A 372 2.81 -24.90 -4.35
N LEU A 373 2.45 -23.78 -4.98
CA LEU A 373 3.12 -23.30 -6.19
C LEU A 373 4.62 -23.05 -5.93
N ASN A 374 4.95 -22.35 -4.85
CA ASN A 374 6.33 -22.05 -4.46
C ASN A 374 7.15 -23.33 -4.21
N ARG A 375 6.56 -24.34 -3.57
CA ARG A 375 7.20 -25.64 -3.35
C ARG A 375 7.45 -26.39 -4.66
N THR A 376 6.47 -26.43 -5.55
CA THR A 376 6.63 -27.06 -6.87
C THR A 376 7.73 -26.36 -7.65
N TYR A 377 7.69 -25.03 -7.73
CA TYR A 377 8.71 -24.25 -8.42
C TYR A 377 10.12 -24.53 -7.89
N LYS A 378 10.31 -24.52 -6.56
CA LYS A 378 11.60 -24.85 -5.92
C LYS A 378 12.07 -26.28 -6.13
N PHE A 379 11.17 -27.21 -6.38
CA PHE A 379 11.55 -28.58 -6.70
C PHE A 379 12.16 -28.67 -8.11
N HIS A 380 11.73 -27.80 -9.02
CA HIS A 380 12.18 -27.76 -10.41
C HIS A 380 13.41 -26.86 -10.65
N THR A 381 13.76 -25.98 -9.72
CA THR A 381 14.94 -25.10 -9.75
C THR A 381 16.01 -25.54 -8.78
#